data_AF-A0A3P9Q443-F1
#
_entry.id   AF-A0A3P9Q443-F1
#
_cell.length_a   1.000
_cell.length_b   1.000
_cell.length_c   1.000
_cell.angle_alpha   90.00
_cell.angle_beta   90.00
_cell.angle_gamma   90.00
#
_symmetry.space_group_name_H-M   'P 1'
#
loop_
_entity.id
_entity.type
_entity.pdbx_description
1 polymer ?
#
loop_
_entity_poly.entity_id
_entity_poly.type
_entity_poly.pdbx_seq_one_letter_code
_entity_poly.pdbx_strand_id
1 'polypeptide(L)'
;FPCCRSFPSSRENSSRTARSEEDQDTLWDAWGSWSECSRTCGGGASYSLRRCLSSRTCEGQNIKYRTCSNVDCPPDVGDFRAQQCSAHADVRHQGQFHDWLPVYNDPENPCSLKCKAKGSGFVVELAPKVLDGTRCYTESLDMCISGVCQVRGSIRELDCLFKLSFQQLNSLHSSTP
;
A
#
# COMPACT_ATOMS: atom_id res chain seq x y z
N PHE A 1 -12.12 -15.72 29.97
CA PHE A 1 -11.02 -16.70 30.09
C PHE A 1 -9.75 -15.95 30.50
N PRO A 2 -9.35 -15.98 31.78
CA PRO A 2 -8.17 -15.28 32.27
C PRO A 2 -7.00 -16.26 32.52
N CYS A 3 -5.80 -15.92 32.06
CA CYS A 3 -4.51 -16.47 32.47
C CYS A 3 -3.45 -15.38 32.13
N CYS A 4 -2.49 -14.99 32.97
CA CYS A 4 -1.83 -15.69 34.07
C CYS A 4 -1.33 -14.72 35.17
N ARG A 5 -1.08 -15.33 36.34
CA ARG A 5 -0.61 -14.80 37.63
C ARG A 5 0.88 -14.38 37.66
N SER A 6 1.21 -13.56 38.66
CA SER A 6 2.54 -13.16 39.20
C SER A 6 3.11 -14.19 40.21
N PHE A 7 4.41 -14.52 40.42
CA PHE A 7 5.63 -13.85 41.02
C PHE A 7 6.66 -14.99 41.41
N PRO A 8 7.87 -14.82 42.05
CA PRO A 8 9.05 -13.92 41.91
C PRO A 8 10.47 -14.61 41.94
N SER A 9 11.54 -13.80 41.72
CA SER A 9 12.91 -13.77 42.34
C SER A 9 14.10 -14.65 41.84
N SER A 10 15.14 -13.98 41.29
CA SER A 10 16.52 -14.00 41.83
C SER A 10 17.39 -12.84 41.28
N ARG A 11 18.19 -12.23 42.18
CA ARG A 11 19.30 -11.27 41.93
C ARG A 11 20.49 -12.04 41.31
N GLU A 12 21.45 -11.50 40.53
CA GLU A 12 22.36 -10.39 40.83
C GLU A 12 23.21 -9.97 39.60
N ASN A 13 23.34 -8.66 39.41
CA ASN A 13 24.51 -7.86 38.99
C ASN A 13 25.48 -8.33 37.86
N SER A 14 25.44 -7.66 36.70
CA SER A 14 26.67 -7.14 36.06
C SER A 14 26.35 -6.03 35.07
N SER A 15 26.93 -4.87 35.36
CA SER A 15 27.05 -3.68 34.51
C SER A 15 27.39 -3.98 33.04
N ARG A 16 26.58 -3.46 32.11
CA ARG A 16 27.02 -2.75 30.90
C ARG A 16 25.84 -1.99 30.30
N THR A 17 25.99 -0.68 30.35
CA THR A 17 25.16 0.41 29.84
C THR A 17 24.41 0.06 28.56
N ALA A 18 23.08 0.18 28.62
CA ALA A 18 22.22 0.34 27.46
C ALA A 18 22.72 1.52 26.61
N ARG A 19 22.96 1.30 25.31
CA ARG A 19 23.08 2.34 24.28
C ARG A 19 23.29 1.71 22.90
N SER A 20 22.20 1.52 22.18
CA SER A 20 22.13 1.71 20.71
C SER A 20 20.73 1.44 20.13
N GLU A 21 19.66 1.82 20.85
CA GLU A 21 18.29 1.86 20.27
C GLU A 21 17.77 3.29 20.14
N GLU A 22 18.41 4.28 20.78
CA GLU A 22 18.06 5.71 20.68
C GLU A 22 18.75 6.45 19.50
N ASP A 23 19.57 5.77 18.70
CA ASP A 23 20.32 6.40 17.60
C ASP A 23 19.82 5.97 16.20
N GLN A 24 18.69 5.26 16.15
CA GLN A 24 18.07 4.87 14.88
C GLN A 24 17.00 5.86 14.41
N ASP A 25 16.35 6.55 15.36
CA ASP A 25 15.35 7.59 15.10
C ASP A 25 15.99 8.97 14.85
N THR A 26 17.27 9.14 15.17
CA THR A 26 18.05 10.36 14.87
C THR A 26 18.44 10.48 13.39
N LEU A 27 18.42 9.37 12.65
CA LEU A 27 18.78 9.32 11.23
C LEU A 27 17.59 9.68 10.32
N TRP A 28 16.36 9.55 10.83
CA TRP A 28 15.15 9.86 10.10
C TRP A 28 14.61 11.23 10.52
N ASP A 29 14.04 11.96 9.55
CA ASP A 29 13.25 13.15 9.84
C ASP A 29 11.92 12.76 10.48
N ALA A 30 11.26 13.73 11.10
CA ALA A 30 9.89 13.56 11.57
C ALA A 30 8.98 13.13 10.40
N TRP A 31 8.00 12.29 10.71
CA TRP A 31 6.97 11.94 9.74
C TRP A 31 6.23 13.19 9.25
N GLY A 32 6.15 13.35 7.94
CA GLY A 32 5.39 14.41 7.30
C GLY A 32 3.89 14.25 7.55
N SER A 33 3.15 15.31 7.20
CA SER A 33 1.69 15.28 7.23
C SER A 33 1.15 14.15 6.35
N TRP A 34 0.03 13.59 6.79
CA TRP A 34 -0.69 12.60 5.99
C TRP A 34 -1.19 13.21 4.68
N SER A 35 -1.07 12.44 3.59
CA SER A 35 -1.64 12.76 2.30
C SER A 35 -3.16 12.84 2.39
N GLU A 36 -3.76 13.46 1.38
CA GLU A 36 -5.19 13.28 1.13
C GLU A 36 -5.53 11.79 1.01
N CYS A 37 -6.75 11.45 1.41
CA CYS A 37 -7.21 10.07 1.31
C CYS A 37 -7.36 9.71 -0.16
N SER A 38 -6.90 8.52 -0.55
CA SER A 38 -7.08 8.04 -1.93
C SER A 38 -8.55 7.96 -2.33
N ARG A 39 -9.47 7.93 -1.35
CA ARG A 39 -10.92 7.85 -1.54
C ARG A 39 -11.68 8.69 -0.52
N THR A 40 -12.82 9.22 -0.93
CA THR A 40 -13.78 9.92 -0.05
C THR A 40 -14.90 9.02 0.48
N CYS A 41 -14.97 7.76 0.02
CA CYS A 41 -15.90 6.74 0.50
C CYS A 41 -15.35 5.31 0.27
N GLY A 42 -15.95 4.31 0.93
CA GLY A 42 -15.71 2.88 0.74
C GLY A 42 -14.41 2.34 1.36
N GLY A 43 -13.73 3.14 2.19
CA GLY A 43 -12.37 2.86 2.65
C GLY A 43 -11.32 3.25 1.62
N GLY A 44 -10.41 4.15 1.98
CA GLY A 44 -9.24 4.53 1.19
C GLY A 44 -7.94 4.41 1.99
N ALA A 45 -6.82 4.72 1.35
CA ALA A 45 -5.50 4.75 1.97
C ALA A 45 -4.93 6.17 1.95
N SER A 46 -4.27 6.56 3.02
CA SER A 46 -3.51 7.81 3.13
C SER A 46 -2.10 7.46 3.55
N TYR A 47 -1.11 8.17 3.03
CA TYR A 47 0.30 7.90 3.29
C TYR A 47 0.98 9.09 3.97
N SER A 48 2.03 8.81 4.72
CA SER A 48 2.91 9.81 5.32
C SER A 48 4.34 9.43 4.98
N LEU A 49 5.13 10.42 4.58
CA LEU A 49 6.52 10.25 4.16
C LEU A 49 7.46 10.82 5.20
N ARG A 50 8.64 10.22 5.37
CA ARG A 50 9.77 10.79 6.12
C ARG A 50 11.04 10.71 5.28
N ARG A 51 11.97 11.64 5.52
CA ARG A 51 13.24 11.70 4.80
C ARG A 51 14.36 11.12 5.65
N CYS A 52 15.34 10.50 5.01
CA CYS A 52 16.58 10.12 5.66
C CYS A 52 17.46 11.38 5.78
N LEU A 53 17.80 11.78 7.01
CA LEU A 53 18.64 12.95 7.30
C LEU A 53 20.14 12.63 7.25
N SER A 54 20.50 11.35 7.29
CA SER A 54 21.90 10.92 7.32
C SER A 54 22.46 10.62 5.93
N SER A 55 23.77 10.79 5.75
CA SER A 55 24.51 10.33 4.56
C SER A 55 24.80 8.83 4.57
N ARG A 56 24.48 8.13 5.67
CA ARG A 56 24.51 6.67 5.78
C ARG A 56 23.15 6.11 5.35
N THR A 57 23.11 4.82 5.02
CA THR A 57 21.86 4.13 4.69
C THR A 57 20.93 4.17 5.89
N CYS A 58 19.76 4.80 5.77
CA CYS A 58 18.73 4.72 6.80
C CYS A 58 18.04 3.35 6.75
N GLU A 59 18.01 2.67 7.89
CA GLU A 59 17.27 1.42 8.05
C GLU A 59 15.84 1.71 8.49
N GLY A 60 14.86 1.06 7.84
CA GLY A 60 13.43 1.25 8.10
C GLY A 60 12.67 1.81 6.90
N GLN A 61 11.37 2.07 7.08
CA GLN A 61 10.48 2.57 6.03
C GLN A 61 10.55 4.09 5.92
N ASN A 62 10.54 4.61 4.69
CA ASN A 62 10.39 6.04 4.40
C ASN A 62 8.92 6.45 4.17
N ILE A 63 8.01 5.48 4.13
CA ILE A 63 6.58 5.68 3.89
C ILE A 63 5.77 4.82 4.86
N LYS A 64 4.72 5.39 5.45
CA LYS A 64 3.72 4.65 6.24
C LYS A 64 2.33 4.91 5.68
N TYR A 65 1.45 3.94 5.85
CA TYR A 65 0.08 4.02 5.36
C TYR A 65 -0.91 3.90 6.52
N ARG A 66 -2.07 4.53 6.35
CA ARG A 66 -3.23 4.35 7.20
C ARG A 66 -4.47 4.21 6.36
N THR A 67 -5.46 3.51 6.89
CA THR A 67 -6.80 3.52 6.31
C THR A 67 -7.51 4.83 6.64
N CYS A 68 -8.18 5.41 5.67
CA CYS A 68 -8.98 6.62 5.82
C CYS A 68 -10.34 6.43 5.17
N SER A 69 -11.25 7.37 5.40
CA SER A 69 -12.61 7.38 4.83
C SER A 69 -13.43 6.10 5.08
N ASN A 70 -14.00 5.99 6.28
CA ASN A 70 -14.84 4.85 6.68
C ASN A 70 -16.33 5.03 6.32
N VAL A 71 -16.67 6.00 5.46
CA VAL A 71 -18.05 6.21 5.00
C VAL A 71 -18.31 5.28 3.83
N ASP A 72 -19.39 4.52 3.85
CA ASP A 72 -19.76 3.67 2.72
C ASP A 72 -20.03 4.50 1.46
N CYS A 73 -19.62 3.98 0.30
CA CYS A 73 -19.91 4.65 -0.96
C CYS A 73 -21.41 4.54 -1.29
N PRO A 74 -22.00 5.59 -1.88
CA PRO A 74 -23.31 5.46 -2.52
C PRO A 74 -23.29 4.28 -3.51
N PRO A 75 -24.40 3.56 -3.66
CA PRO A 75 -24.48 2.39 -4.57
C PRO A 75 -24.21 2.77 -6.04
N ASP A 76 -24.35 4.06 -6.38
CA ASP A 76 -24.09 4.60 -7.71
C ASP A 76 -22.59 4.73 -8.02
N VAL A 77 -21.75 4.81 -6.99
CA VAL A 77 -20.30 4.84 -7.13
C VAL A 77 -19.85 3.38 -7.34
N GLY A 78 -19.89 2.95 -8.60
CA GLY A 78 -19.56 1.58 -9.01
C GLY A 78 -18.16 1.12 -8.57
N ASP A 79 -17.84 -0.14 -8.80
CA ASP A 79 -16.59 -0.73 -8.34
C ASP A 79 -15.34 0.04 -8.84
N PHE A 80 -14.41 0.31 -7.92
CA PHE A 80 -13.24 1.11 -8.20
C PHE A 80 -12.23 0.40 -9.11
N ARG A 81 -12.16 -0.94 -9.07
CA ARG A 81 -11.36 -1.69 -10.05
C ARG A 81 -12.02 -1.60 -11.43
N ALA A 82 -13.35 -1.66 -11.51
CA ALA A 82 -14.09 -1.44 -12.76
C ALA A 82 -13.84 -0.05 -13.34
N GLN A 83 -13.88 1.00 -12.51
CA GLN A 83 -13.60 2.37 -12.93
C GLN A 83 -12.20 2.49 -13.55
N GLN A 84 -11.19 1.90 -12.91
CA GLN A 84 -9.82 1.88 -13.43
C GLN A 84 -9.72 1.17 -14.79
N CYS A 85 -10.40 0.04 -14.99
CA CYS A 85 -10.45 -0.60 -16.31
C CYS A 85 -11.17 0.28 -17.34
N SER A 86 -12.33 0.86 -16.99
CA SER A 86 -13.10 1.72 -17.91
C SER A 86 -12.36 2.99 -18.33
N ALA A 87 -11.45 3.49 -17.49
CA ALA A 87 -10.60 4.64 -17.80
C ALA A 87 -9.59 4.37 -18.92
N HIS A 88 -9.44 3.13 -19.37
CA HIS A 88 -8.62 2.76 -20.52
C HIS A 88 -9.43 2.47 -21.80
N ALA A 89 -10.75 2.70 -21.79
CA ALA A 89 -11.60 2.45 -22.96
C ALA A 89 -11.32 3.42 -24.13
N ASP A 90 -10.80 4.60 -23.83
CA ASP A 90 -10.38 5.63 -24.80
C ASP A 90 -8.93 5.46 -25.27
N VAL A 91 -8.21 4.46 -24.78
CA VAL A 91 -6.84 4.13 -25.19
C VAL A 91 -6.87 2.95 -26.16
N ARG A 92 -6.23 3.10 -27.33
CA ARG A 92 -6.12 2.00 -28.29
C ARG A 92 -5.17 0.93 -27.78
N HIS A 93 -5.66 -0.29 -27.64
CA HIS A 93 -4.86 -1.48 -27.38
C HIS A 93 -4.75 -2.28 -28.67
N GLN A 94 -3.52 -2.53 -29.14
CA GLN A 94 -3.26 -3.22 -30.42
C GLN A 94 -4.03 -2.61 -31.61
N GLY A 95 -4.22 -1.28 -31.59
CA GLY A 95 -4.90 -0.54 -32.65
C GLY A 95 -6.44 -0.50 -32.55
N GLN A 96 -7.05 -1.14 -31.56
CA GLN A 96 -8.49 -1.17 -31.34
C GLN A 96 -8.88 -0.57 -29.99
N PHE A 97 -10.11 -0.05 -29.91
CA PHE A 97 -10.71 0.34 -28.64
C PHE A 97 -11.49 -0.85 -28.08
N HIS A 98 -11.46 -1.02 -26.76
CA HIS A 98 -12.16 -2.08 -26.08
C HIS A 98 -12.88 -1.53 -24.87
N ASP A 99 -14.09 -2.02 -24.64
CA ASP A 99 -14.74 -1.89 -23.35
C ASP A 99 -14.08 -2.87 -22.39
N TRP A 100 -13.47 -2.37 -21.32
CA TRP A 100 -12.73 -3.19 -20.37
C TRP A 100 -13.56 -3.54 -19.15
N LEU A 101 -13.58 -4.84 -18.79
CA LEU A 101 -14.17 -5.36 -17.58
C LEU A 101 -13.07 -5.76 -16.59
N PRO A 102 -13.23 -5.47 -15.29
CA PRO A 102 -12.22 -5.83 -14.29
C PRO A 102 -12.12 -7.34 -14.10
N VAL A 103 -10.90 -7.83 -13.94
CA VAL A 103 -10.61 -9.18 -13.46
C VAL A 103 -10.37 -9.13 -11.95
N TYR A 104 -11.09 -9.97 -11.21
CA TYR A 104 -10.99 -10.05 -9.75
C TYR A 104 -10.28 -11.32 -9.31
N ASN A 105 -9.82 -11.32 -8.05
CA ASN A 105 -9.30 -12.51 -7.36
C ASN A 105 -8.16 -13.21 -8.13
N ASP A 106 -7.28 -12.43 -8.74
CA ASP A 106 -6.08 -12.96 -9.39
C ASP A 106 -5.19 -13.66 -8.36
N PRO A 107 -4.82 -14.95 -8.56
CA PRO A 107 -4.11 -15.72 -7.55
C PRO A 107 -2.62 -15.35 -7.44
N GLU A 108 -2.04 -14.76 -8.49
CA GLU A 108 -0.62 -14.40 -8.52
C GLU A 108 -0.42 -12.95 -8.07
N ASN A 109 -1.15 -12.02 -8.68
CA ASN A 109 -1.01 -10.58 -8.50
C ASN A 109 -2.39 -9.91 -8.33
N PRO A 110 -3.06 -10.07 -7.16
CA PRO A 110 -4.40 -9.52 -6.91
C PRO A 110 -4.47 -7.97 -6.97
N CYS A 111 -3.31 -7.32 -6.88
CA CYS A 111 -3.18 -5.86 -6.93
C CYS A 111 -2.65 -5.33 -8.26
N SER A 112 -2.51 -6.17 -9.29
CA SER A 112 -2.32 -5.74 -10.67
C SER A 112 -3.64 -5.36 -11.33
N LEU A 113 -3.64 -4.41 -12.27
CA LEU A 113 -4.83 -4.04 -13.02
C LEU A 113 -4.96 -4.93 -14.27
N LYS A 114 -5.56 -6.11 -14.08
CA LYS A 114 -5.94 -6.99 -15.19
C LYS A 114 -7.36 -6.69 -15.63
N CYS A 115 -7.54 -6.48 -16.92
CA CYS A 115 -8.82 -6.17 -17.52
C CYS A 115 -9.11 -7.10 -18.70
N LYS A 116 -10.36 -7.52 -18.80
CA LYS A 116 -10.89 -8.38 -19.86
C LYS A 116 -11.63 -7.55 -20.88
N ALA A 117 -11.29 -7.67 -22.15
CA ALA A 117 -12.02 -6.99 -23.22
C ALA A 117 -13.43 -7.59 -23.37
N LYS A 118 -14.45 -6.75 -23.35
CA LYS A 118 -15.85 -7.12 -23.55
C LYS A 118 -16.04 -7.59 -25.00
N GLY A 119 -16.72 -8.73 -25.18
CA GLY A 119 -16.94 -9.33 -26.49
C GLY A 119 -15.84 -10.30 -26.91
N SER A 120 -14.59 -9.85 -27.02
CA SER A 120 -13.45 -10.71 -27.41
C SER A 120 -12.98 -11.65 -26.29
N GLY A 121 -13.11 -11.22 -25.03
CA GLY A 121 -12.87 -12.03 -23.85
C GLY A 121 -11.40 -12.26 -23.49
N PHE A 122 -10.44 -11.69 -24.23
CA PHE A 122 -9.03 -11.77 -23.87
C PHE A 122 -8.73 -10.88 -22.65
N VAL A 123 -7.74 -11.28 -21.84
CA VAL A 123 -7.31 -10.58 -20.63
C VAL A 123 -5.94 -9.98 -20.88
N VAL A 124 -5.77 -8.72 -20.47
CA VAL A 124 -4.47 -8.03 -20.50
C VAL A 124 -4.22 -7.35 -19.17
N GLU A 125 -2.95 -7.13 -18.86
CA GLU A 125 -2.53 -6.28 -17.76
C GLU A 125 -2.37 -4.84 -18.29
N LEU A 126 -3.28 -3.95 -17.89
CA LEU A 126 -3.27 -2.54 -18.33
C LEU A 126 -2.37 -1.68 -17.45
N ALA A 127 -2.18 -2.06 -16.19
CA ALA A 127 -1.25 -1.40 -15.28
C ALA A 127 -0.66 -2.39 -14.27
N PRO A 128 0.62 -2.21 -13.87
CA PRO A 128 1.30 -3.11 -12.94
C PRO A 128 0.70 -3.07 -11.53
N LYS A 129 0.03 -1.98 -11.18
CA LYS A 129 -0.66 -1.81 -9.90
C LYS A 129 -1.98 -1.08 -10.08
N VAL A 130 -2.99 -1.50 -9.32
CA VAL A 130 -4.21 -0.73 -9.09
C VAL A 130 -3.92 0.46 -8.17
N LEU A 131 -4.81 1.45 -8.18
CA LEU A 131 -4.78 2.57 -7.26
C LEU A 131 -4.94 2.12 -5.80
N ASP A 132 -4.23 2.80 -4.90
CA ASP A 132 -4.20 2.43 -3.49
C ASP A 132 -5.59 2.56 -2.85
N GLY A 133 -6.01 1.54 -2.09
CA GLY A 133 -7.36 1.43 -1.54
C GLY A 133 -8.36 0.68 -2.43
N THR A 134 -7.92 0.16 -3.59
CA THR A 134 -8.70 -0.83 -4.36
C THR A 134 -8.72 -2.14 -3.59
N ARG A 135 -9.88 -2.82 -3.48
CA ARG A 135 -9.95 -4.12 -2.80
C ARG A 135 -9.13 -5.17 -3.55
N CYS A 136 -8.34 -5.98 -2.86
CA CYS A 136 -7.63 -7.08 -3.52
C CYS A 136 -8.59 -8.18 -3.98
N TYR A 137 -9.49 -8.57 -3.07
CA TYR A 137 -10.45 -9.65 -3.24
C TYR A 137 -11.88 -9.14 -3.08
N THR A 138 -12.85 -9.84 -3.67
CA THR A 138 -14.28 -9.48 -3.55
C THR A 138 -14.85 -9.80 -2.17
N GLU A 139 -14.37 -10.88 -1.56
CA GLU A 139 -14.90 -11.42 -0.29
C GLU A 139 -14.25 -10.82 0.96
N SER A 140 -13.16 -10.07 0.80
CA SER A 140 -12.45 -9.45 1.91
C SER A 140 -12.48 -7.93 1.82
N LEU A 141 -12.16 -7.29 2.94
CA LEU A 141 -11.98 -5.84 3.01
C LEU A 141 -10.52 -5.44 2.77
N ASP A 142 -9.67 -6.39 2.36
CA ASP A 142 -8.24 -6.17 2.17
C ASP A 142 -8.01 -5.28 0.95
N MET A 143 -7.03 -4.40 1.05
CA MET A 143 -6.81 -3.35 0.07
C MET A 143 -5.40 -3.40 -0.48
N CYS A 144 -5.29 -3.11 -1.77
CA CYS A 144 -4.04 -2.93 -2.45
C CYS A 144 -3.41 -1.62 -2.00
N ILE A 145 -2.17 -1.70 -1.52
CA ILE A 145 -1.34 -0.57 -1.10
C ILE A 145 0.06 -0.79 -1.69
N SER A 146 0.51 0.13 -2.52
CA SER A 146 1.79 0.05 -3.22
C SER A 146 1.97 -1.25 -4.02
N GLY A 147 0.88 -1.80 -4.57
CA GLY A 147 0.89 -3.04 -5.35
C GLY A 147 0.85 -4.33 -4.52
N VAL A 148 0.74 -4.25 -3.19
CA VAL A 148 0.62 -5.42 -2.32
C VAL A 148 -0.70 -5.43 -1.56
N CYS A 149 -1.26 -6.62 -1.38
CA CYS A 149 -2.53 -6.78 -0.69
C CYS A 149 -2.34 -6.72 0.82
N GLN A 150 -2.91 -5.69 1.45
CA GLN A 150 -2.80 -5.43 2.88
C GLN A 150 -4.12 -5.69 3.61
N VAL A 151 -4.05 -6.47 4.69
CA VAL A 151 -5.20 -6.84 5.53
C VAL A 151 -5.58 -5.72 6.48
N ARG A 152 -6.86 -5.35 6.58
CA ARG A 152 -7.34 -4.26 7.46
C ARG A 152 -7.00 -4.42 8.94
N GLY A 153 -6.75 -5.65 9.40
CA GLY A 153 -6.31 -5.97 10.76
C GLY A 153 -4.87 -5.54 11.09
N SER A 154 -4.02 -5.34 10.08
CA SER A 154 -2.61 -4.94 10.26
C SER A 154 -2.37 -3.43 10.08
N ILE A 155 -3.34 -2.68 9.55
CA ILE A 155 -3.19 -1.24 9.26
C ILE A 155 -3.56 -0.35 10.46
N ARG A 156 -3.99 -0.94 11.59
CA ARG A 156 -4.37 -0.15 12.76
C ARG A 156 -3.19 0.53 13.45
N GLU A 157 -1.99 -0.06 13.41
CA GLU A 157 -0.76 0.57 13.90
C GLU A 157 0.47 -0.33 13.65
N LEU A 158 0.73 -0.79 12.42
CA LEU A 158 1.93 -1.60 12.17
C LEU A 158 2.62 -1.19 10.86
N ASP A 159 3.85 -0.72 11.04
CA ASP A 159 4.90 -0.52 10.06
C ASP A 159 4.81 -1.51 8.90
N CYS A 160 4.46 -1.00 7.71
CA CYS A 160 4.42 -1.80 6.49
C CYS A 160 5.84 -2.07 6.00
N LEU A 161 6.44 -3.22 6.41
CA LEU A 161 7.58 -4.00 5.85
C LEU A 161 8.00 -3.75 4.39
N PHE A 162 8.15 -2.52 3.92
CA PHE A 162 8.67 -2.17 2.61
C PHE A 162 10.03 -1.53 2.80
N LYS A 163 11.05 -2.38 2.76
CA LYS A 163 12.40 -1.97 2.36
C LYS A 163 12.32 -1.52 0.90
N LEU A 164 11.96 -0.26 0.66
CA LEU A 164 12.37 0.40 -0.57
C LEU A 164 13.85 0.71 -0.39
N SER A 165 14.70 -0.20 -0.89
CA SER A 165 16.11 0.10 -1.08
C SER A 165 16.21 1.37 -1.95
N PHE A 166 17.15 2.23 -1.58
CA PHE A 166 17.37 3.59 -2.06
C PHE A 166 17.66 3.73 -3.59
N GLN A 167 17.50 2.67 -4.39
CA GLN A 167 18.02 2.60 -5.76
C GLN A 167 16.99 2.75 -6.89
N GLN A 168 15.67 2.80 -6.66
CA GLN A 168 14.70 2.82 -7.77
C GLN A 168 13.87 4.10 -7.94
N LEU A 169 14.09 5.15 -7.14
CA LEU A 169 13.36 6.43 -7.31
C LEU A 169 14.16 7.56 -7.98
N ASN A 170 15.39 7.32 -8.41
CA ASN A 170 16.19 8.32 -9.17
C ASN A 170 16.16 8.13 -10.69
N SER A 171 15.35 7.24 -11.25
CA SER A 171 15.32 6.99 -12.71
C SER A 171 14.10 7.53 -13.45
N LEU A 172 13.18 8.26 -12.80
CA LEU A 172 11.97 8.80 -13.45
C LEU A 172 11.93 10.34 -13.58
N HIS A 173 13.08 11.02 -13.45
CA HIS A 173 13.19 12.47 -13.71
C HIS A 173 14.40 12.83 -14.58
N SER A 174 14.67 12.04 -15.63
CA SER A 174 15.76 12.31 -16.60
C SER A 174 15.43 11.88 -18.04
N SER A 175 14.15 11.81 -18.43
CA SER A 175 13.82 11.53 -19.83
C SER A 175 12.45 12.08 -20.19
N THR A 176 12.41 13.38 -20.45
CA THR A 176 11.63 13.93 -21.55
C THR A 176 12.48 15.03 -22.20
N PRO A 177 12.47 15.12 -23.54
CA PRO A 177 13.48 15.82 -24.34
C PRO A 177 13.48 17.35 -24.17
#